data_AF-A0AAU3GCR9-F1
#
_entry.id   AF-A0AAU3GCR9-F1
#
_cell.length_a   1.000
_cell.length_b   1.000
_cell.length_c   1.000
_cell.angle_alpha   90.00
_cell.angle_beta   90.00
_cell.angle_gamma   90.00
#
_symmetry.space_group_name_H-M   'P 1'
#
loop_
_entity.id
_entity.type
_entity.pdbx_description
1 polymer ?
#
loop_
_entity_poly.entity_id
_entity_poly.type
_entity_poly.pdbx_seq_one_letter_code
_entity_poly.pdbx_strand_id
1 'polypeptide(L)'
;MSTTRLMQATQRPFSASSFTEVTKAAAWHSIPSWGLVATQDKAIPPALERFFYKRAKAHIVEVAASHVAMISHPGTTTRLIEDAARMAD
;
A
#
# COMPACT_ATOMS: atom_id res chain seq x y z
N MET A 1 -2.15 -9.56 -26.09
CA MET A 1 -1.92 -8.22 -25.49
C MET A 1 -1.01 -8.37 -24.29
N SER A 2 -0.10 -7.43 -24.01
CA SER A 2 0.70 -7.48 -22.77
C SER A 2 -0.21 -7.28 -21.56
N THR A 3 0.04 -7.99 -20.47
CA THR A 3 -0.69 -7.87 -19.19
C THR A 3 -0.85 -6.41 -18.76
N THR A 4 0.19 -5.60 -18.93
CA THR A 4 0.17 -4.16 -18.59
C THR A 4 -0.82 -3.36 -19.43
N ARG A 5 -1.00 -3.70 -20.71
CA ARG A 5 -2.01 -3.03 -21.57
C ARG A 5 -3.43 -3.36 -21.12
N LEU A 6 -3.69 -4.60 -20.74
CA LEU A 6 -4.99 -4.99 -20.21
C LEU A 6 -5.26 -4.25 -18.89
N MET A 7 -4.31 -4.27 -17.96
CA MET A 7 -4.44 -3.56 -16.68
C MET A 7 -4.70 -2.06 -16.86
N GLN A 8 -4.00 -1.41 -17.79
CA GLN A 8 -4.20 0.01 -18.09
C GLN A 8 -5.61 0.28 -18.64
N ALA A 9 -6.12 -0.57 -19.53
CA ALA A 9 -7.44 -0.42 -20.12
C ALA A 9 -8.58 -0.69 -19.13
N THR A 10 -8.37 -1.56 -18.14
CA THR A 10 -9.39 -1.96 -17.16
C THR A 10 -9.29 -1.24 -15.81
N GLN A 11 -8.28 -0.38 -15.59
CA GLN A 11 -8.17 0.36 -14.34
C GLN A 11 -9.36 1.30 -14.15
N ARG A 12 -9.82 1.47 -12.91
CA ARG A 12 -10.86 2.44 -12.57
C ARG A 12 -10.23 3.71 -11.99
N PRO A 13 -10.85 4.89 -12.18
CA PRO A 13 -10.39 6.12 -11.55
C PRO A 13 -10.32 5.99 -10.02
N PHE A 14 -9.33 6.66 -9.44
CA PHE A 14 -9.27 6.85 -7.99
C PHE A 14 -10.50 7.65 -7.53
N SER A 15 -11.02 7.35 -6.33
CA SER A 15 -12.21 8.05 -5.82
C SER A 15 -11.87 9.50 -5.52
N ALA A 16 -12.51 10.44 -6.23
CA ALA A 16 -12.28 11.87 -6.07
C ALA A 16 -12.67 12.37 -4.66
N SER A 17 -13.63 11.74 -3.99
CA SER A 17 -14.03 12.12 -2.62
C SER A 17 -12.89 11.96 -1.62
N SER A 18 -11.96 11.05 -1.86
CA SER A 18 -10.84 10.78 -0.94
C SER A 18 -9.89 11.98 -0.79
N PHE A 19 -9.93 12.95 -1.71
CA PHE A 19 -9.14 14.18 -1.60
C PHE A 19 -9.72 15.19 -0.60
N THR A 20 -11.03 15.15 -0.34
CA THR A 20 -11.74 16.11 0.52
C THR A 20 -12.33 15.49 1.77
N GLU A 21 -12.31 14.15 1.86
CA GLU A 21 -12.87 13.44 2.99
C GLU A 21 -12.07 13.67 4.27
N VAL A 22 -12.76 14.16 5.29
CA VAL A 22 -12.15 14.45 6.59
C VAL A 22 -12.01 13.15 7.38
N THR A 23 -10.77 12.81 7.75
CA THR A 23 -10.48 11.68 8.63
C THR A 23 -11.09 11.92 10.01
N LYS A 24 -12.06 11.11 10.42
CA LYS A 24 -12.73 11.22 11.74
C LYS A 24 -11.94 10.56 12.87
N ALA A 25 -11.27 9.45 12.57
CA ALA A 25 -10.44 8.71 13.52
C ALA A 25 -9.27 8.08 12.78
N ALA A 26 -8.06 8.23 13.33
CA ALA A 26 -6.86 7.61 12.81
C ALA A 26 -6.74 6.18 13.36
N ALA A 27 -7.22 5.20 12.59
CA ALA A 27 -7.27 3.79 13.02
C ALA A 27 -5.91 3.23 13.46
N TRP A 28 -4.81 3.69 12.85
CA TRP A 28 -3.44 3.28 13.18
C TRP A 28 -2.99 3.67 14.60
N HIS A 29 -3.78 4.42 15.37
CA HIS A 29 -3.48 4.67 16.79
C HIS A 29 -3.82 3.48 17.71
N SER A 30 -4.79 2.65 17.32
CA SER A 30 -5.27 1.52 18.13
C SER A 30 -5.18 0.17 17.43
N ILE A 31 -5.02 0.17 16.10
CA ILE A 31 -4.90 -1.06 15.31
C ILE A 31 -3.43 -1.21 14.87
N PRO A 32 -2.78 -2.35 15.20
CA PRO A 32 -1.46 -2.67 14.67
C PRO A 32 -1.43 -2.54 13.15
N SER A 33 -0.34 -1.99 12.60
CA SER A 33 -0.28 -1.58 11.20
C SER A 33 0.89 -2.26 10.48
N TRP A 34 0.69 -2.54 9.20
CA TRP A 34 1.71 -3.07 8.28
C TRP A 34 1.74 -2.20 7.02
N GLY A 35 2.93 -2.02 6.45
CA GLY A 35 3.15 -1.22 5.26
C GLY A 35 4.14 -1.87 4.31
N LEU A 36 3.85 -1.81 3.02
CA LEU A 36 4.77 -2.19 1.95
C LEU A 36 5.21 -0.91 1.24
N VAL A 37 6.50 -0.61 1.30
CA VAL A 37 7.08 0.52 0.54
C VAL A 37 7.52 0.04 -0.83
N ALA A 38 6.96 0.62 -1.89
CA ALA A 38 7.38 0.37 -3.26
C ALA A 38 8.51 1.36 -3.61
N THR A 39 9.76 0.92 -3.64
CA THR A 39 10.91 1.85 -3.68
C THR A 39 11.06 2.62 -5.01
N GLN A 40 10.28 2.29 -6.04
CA GLN A 40 10.27 2.93 -7.35
C GLN A 40 8.86 3.46 -7.72
N ASP A 41 8.00 3.67 -6.72
CA ASP A 41 6.67 4.23 -6.91
C ASP A 41 6.73 5.63 -7.54
N LYS A 42 5.86 5.86 -8.52
CA LYS A 42 5.72 7.11 -9.28
C LYS A 42 4.37 7.79 -9.06
N ALA A 43 3.43 7.12 -8.39
CA ALA A 43 2.14 7.68 -7.99
C ALA A 43 2.22 8.26 -6.57
N ILE A 44 2.92 7.58 -5.65
CA ILE A 44 3.20 8.06 -4.30
C ILE A 44 4.72 8.08 -4.11
N PRO A 45 5.34 9.20 -3.67
CA PRO A 45 6.77 9.21 -3.42
C PRO A 45 7.15 8.20 -2.30
N PRO A 46 8.18 7.36 -2.48
CA PRO A 46 8.57 6.37 -1.46
C PRO A 46 8.99 6.98 -0.11
N ALA A 47 9.44 8.23 -0.11
CA ALA A 47 9.72 8.96 1.13
C ALA A 47 8.42 9.27 1.92
N LEU A 48 7.33 9.55 1.21
CA LEU A 48 6.03 9.83 1.78
C LEU A 48 5.38 8.56 2.34
N GLU A 49 5.49 7.42 1.63
CA GLU A 49 5.08 6.11 2.15
C GLU A 49 5.78 5.80 3.48
N ARG A 50 7.13 5.90 3.51
CA ARG A 50 7.92 5.70 4.74
C ARG A 50 7.49 6.64 5.86
N PHE A 51 7.22 7.91 5.55
CA PHE A 51 6.75 8.87 6.55
C PHE A 51 5.42 8.43 7.17
N PHE A 52 4.43 8.07 6.36
CA PHE A 52 3.13 7.62 6.86
C PHE A 52 3.25 6.34 7.69
N TYR A 53 3.97 5.33 7.20
CA TYR A 53 4.13 4.06 7.91
C TYR A 53 4.91 4.19 9.21
N LYS A 54 5.94 5.04 9.26
CA LYS A 54 6.64 5.38 10.51
C LYS A 54 5.72 6.09 11.51
N ARG A 55 4.90 7.04 11.05
CA ARG A 55 3.91 7.71 11.91
C ARG A 55 2.90 6.74 12.51
N ALA A 56 2.52 5.72 11.74
CA ALA A 56 1.63 4.63 12.16
C ALA A 56 2.33 3.57 13.03
N LYS A 57 3.64 3.67 13.29
CA LYS A 57 4.45 2.62 13.94
C LYS A 57 4.25 1.24 13.27
N ALA A 58 4.11 1.24 11.95
CA ALA A 58 3.82 0.02 11.20
C ALA A 58 5.04 -0.91 11.12
N HIS A 59 4.81 -2.20 10.98
CA HIS A 59 5.80 -3.13 10.44
C HIS A 59 5.99 -2.85 8.94
N ILE A 60 7.22 -2.58 8.51
CA ILE A 60 7.49 -2.13 7.14
C ILE A 60 8.32 -3.17 6.39
N VAL A 61 7.88 -3.50 5.17
CA VAL A 61 8.66 -4.25 4.18
C VAL A 61 8.90 -3.35 2.98
N GLU A 62 10.12 -3.31 2.46
CA GLU A 62 10.44 -2.55 1.23
C GLU A 62 10.64 -3.49 0.04
N VAL A 63 10.14 -3.11 -1.13
CA VAL A 63 10.21 -3.91 -2.35
C VAL A 63 10.61 -3.04 -3.53
N ALA A 64 11.53 -3.53 -4.36
CA ALA A 64 11.94 -2.89 -5.61
C ALA A 64 10.83 -2.99 -6.68
N ALA A 65 9.76 -2.21 -6.50
CA ALA A 65 8.59 -2.18 -7.35
C ALA A 65 8.15 -0.75 -7.67
N SER A 66 7.43 -0.60 -8.79
CA SER A 66 6.56 0.57 -9.04
C SER A 66 5.27 0.46 -8.18
N HIS A 67 4.29 1.32 -8.42
CA HIS A 67 3.10 1.49 -7.57
C HIS A 67 2.31 0.20 -7.27
N VAL A 68 2.18 -0.69 -8.26
CA VAL A 68 1.35 -1.91 -8.18
C VAL A 68 2.18 -3.11 -7.68
N ALA A 69 2.73 -2.99 -6.47
CA ALA A 69 3.59 -4.01 -5.86
C ALA A 69 2.88 -5.36 -5.66
N MET A 70 1.58 -5.38 -5.40
CA MET A 70 0.79 -6.60 -5.26
C MET A 70 0.68 -7.43 -6.55
N ILE A 71 0.85 -6.80 -7.72
CA ILE A 71 0.86 -7.49 -9.01
C ILE A 71 2.27 -7.97 -9.37
N SER A 72 3.29 -7.14 -9.16
CA SER A 72 4.67 -7.45 -9.53
C SER A 72 5.37 -8.37 -8.52
N HIS A 73 5.01 -8.29 -7.24
CA HIS A 73 5.59 -9.03 -6.12
C HIS A 73 4.47 -9.64 -5.25
N PRO A 74 3.64 -10.53 -5.83
CA PRO A 74 2.48 -11.08 -5.13
C PRO A 74 2.89 -11.85 -3.87
N GLY A 75 3.95 -12.66 -3.92
CA GLY A 75 4.39 -13.44 -2.77
C GLY A 75 4.82 -12.60 -1.56
N THR A 76 5.52 -11.48 -1.78
CA THR A 76 5.89 -10.56 -0.69
C THR A 76 4.66 -9.89 -0.10
N THR A 77 3.71 -9.50 -0.97
CA THR A 77 2.46 -8.89 -0.54
C THR A 77 1.60 -9.86 0.27
N THR A 78 1.45 -11.10 -0.21
CA THR A 78 0.69 -12.15 0.49
C THR A 78 1.27 -12.43 1.87
N ARG A 79 2.59 -12.62 1.98
CA ARG A 79 3.23 -12.85 3.29
C ARG A 79 2.99 -11.69 4.26
N LEU A 80 3.08 -10.45 3.80
CA LEU A 80 2.81 -9.28 4.64
C LEU A 80 1.36 -9.26 5.17
N ILE A 81 0.39 -9.63 4.32
CA ILE A 81 -1.02 -9.74 4.72
C ILE A 81 -1.22 -10.88 5.73
N GLU A 82 -0.60 -12.04 5.48
CA GLU A 82 -0.70 -13.18 6.39
C GLU A 82 -0.06 -12.88 7.76
N ASP A 83 1.07 -12.18 7.80
CA ASP A 83 1.71 -11.72 9.03
C ASP A 83 0.80 -10.76 9.79
N ALA A 84 0.16 -9.81 9.08
CA ALA A 84 -0.80 -8.90 9.66
C ALA A 84 -2.03 -9.62 10.25
N ALA A 85 -2.56 -10.62 9.54
CA ALA A 85 -3.72 -11.38 9.97
C ALA A 85 -3.44 -12.21 11.23
N ARG A 86 -2.28 -12.88 11.29
CA ARG A 86 -1.89 -13.71 12.45
C ARG A 86 -1.66 -12.92 13.73
N MET A 87 -1.37 -11.62 13.65
CA MET A 87 -1.19 -10.74 14.81
C MET A 87 -2.49 -10.04 15.25
N ALA A 88 -3.57 -10.20 14.49
CA ALA A 88 -4.89 -9.65 14.82
C ALA A 88 -5.78 -10.63 15.62
N ASP A 89 -5.29 -11.86 15.85
CA ASP A 89 -5.83 -12.87 16.76
C ASP A 89 -5.13 -12.82 18.13
#